data_AF-A0A067S7S8-F1
#
_entry.id   AF-A0A067S7S8-F1
#
_cell.length_a   1.000
_cell.length_b   1.000
_cell.length_c   1.000
_cell.angle_alpha   90.00
_cell.angle_beta   90.00
_cell.angle_gamma   90.00
#
_symmetry.space_group_name_H-M   'P 1'
#
loop_
_entity.id
_entity.type
_entity.pdbx_description
1 polymer ?
#
loop_
_entity_poly.entity_id
_entity_poly.type
_entity_poly.pdbx_seq_one_letter_code
_entity_poly.pdbx_strand_id
1 'polypeptide(L)'
;MVLWVLISYDITCQWFVNLSTRIEEHWPEEIKPTRPINLIPAIPKLHEPMHDQTNHQVYSLKYICGAGHSDCECPERVWAPHNALGNSTKTQAPGSRHDVLDDHFGFWNWQKYIGLGATLLRKYRVAVAERNIQAEGHRGLTEALDQKLVQEWEVMCVAWEEDVFPKRKKNPYHVEGASISEARVKKELAEEEEKCLAAGGISLHNTSAASFLGLGLEIEETQRRIQRLAKDTTLHLSITKGGSLTEQRNTLCTRLRLWDQLVPIYMPGLLQYQVDQANEGQVLETKSHHPEDEELWLPSCIPAGCCARVCQKGLPKMEERLRLGQCQDSLENI
;
A
#
# COMPACT_ATOMS: atom_id res chain seq x y z
N MET A 1 -0.08 29.00 -23.45
CA MET A 1 -1.28 29.27 -22.64
C MET A 1 -1.18 28.42 -21.38
N VAL A 2 -1.14 29.04 -20.19
CA VAL A 2 -1.18 28.29 -18.92
C VAL A 2 -2.63 27.95 -18.64
N LEU A 3 -2.94 26.65 -18.57
CA LEU A 3 -4.30 26.10 -18.37
C LEU A 3 -4.64 25.94 -16.88
N TRP A 4 -3.66 25.64 -16.05
CA TRP A 4 -3.80 25.47 -14.60
C TRP A 4 -2.48 25.77 -13.90
N VAL A 5 -2.55 26.15 -12.63
CA VAL A 5 -1.38 26.42 -11.77
C VAL A 5 -1.55 25.62 -10.49
N LEU A 6 -0.62 24.71 -10.25
CA LEU A 6 -0.50 23.99 -8.99
C LEU A 6 0.25 24.87 -7.99
N ILE A 7 -0.36 25.16 -6.84
CA ILE A 7 0.25 25.91 -5.75
C ILE A 7 0.51 24.96 -4.61
N SER A 8 1.77 24.59 -4.42
CA SER A 8 2.20 23.70 -3.35
C SER A 8 2.86 24.46 -2.21
N TYR A 9 2.35 24.29 -0.99
CA TYR A 9 2.94 24.84 0.24
C TYR A 9 2.41 24.07 1.45
N ASP A 10 3.20 23.96 2.51
CA ASP A 10 2.91 23.09 3.66
C ASP A 10 1.55 23.43 4.26
N ILE A 11 1.31 24.72 4.53
CA ILE A 11 0.05 25.19 5.12
C ILE A 11 -0.95 25.75 4.09
N THR A 12 -0.92 25.27 2.85
CA THR A 12 -1.85 25.74 1.79
C THR A 12 -3.32 25.65 2.22
N CYS A 13 -3.69 24.60 2.96
CA CYS A 13 -5.05 24.43 3.45
C CYS A 13 -5.54 25.55 4.38
N GLN A 14 -4.64 26.29 5.04
CA GLN A 14 -5.01 27.35 5.98
C GLN A 14 -5.39 28.67 5.27
N TRP A 15 -4.70 29.02 4.19
CA TRP A 15 -4.82 30.34 3.57
C TRP A 15 -5.45 30.31 2.18
N PHE A 16 -5.38 29.19 1.46
CA PHE A 16 -5.82 29.11 0.06
C PHE A 16 -7.32 29.38 -0.12
N VAL A 17 -8.14 28.98 0.84
CA VAL A 17 -9.59 29.25 0.87
C VAL A 17 -9.92 30.75 0.79
N ASN A 18 -8.99 31.61 1.23
CA ASN A 18 -9.15 33.07 1.21
C ASN A 18 -8.34 33.74 0.08
N LEU A 19 -7.64 32.97 -0.76
CA LEU A 19 -6.73 33.51 -1.79
C LEU A 19 -7.49 34.38 -2.81
N SER A 20 -8.62 33.89 -3.32
CA SER A 20 -9.42 34.62 -4.32
C SER A 20 -9.87 35.98 -3.79
N THR A 21 -10.42 36.03 -2.57
CA THR A 21 -10.80 37.28 -1.90
C THR A 21 -9.62 38.22 -1.74
N ARG A 22 -8.45 37.70 -1.34
CA ARG A 22 -7.24 38.53 -1.21
C ARG A 22 -6.76 39.10 -2.53
N ILE A 23 -6.83 38.33 -3.62
CA ILE A 23 -6.49 38.81 -4.96
C ILE A 23 -7.44 39.94 -5.37
N GLU A 24 -8.73 39.78 -5.11
CA GLU A 24 -9.74 40.75 -5.51
C GLU A 24 -9.66 42.05 -4.69
N GLU A 25 -9.51 41.95 -3.37
CA GLU A 25 -9.64 43.09 -2.45
C GLU A 25 -8.32 43.81 -2.15
N HIS A 26 -7.19 43.11 -2.18
CA HIS A 26 -5.92 43.66 -1.66
C HIS A 26 -4.79 43.76 -2.68
N TRP A 27 -4.83 43.03 -3.79
CA TRP A 27 -3.75 43.11 -4.78
C TRP A 27 -3.87 44.40 -5.60
N PRO A 28 -2.75 45.06 -5.93
CA PRO A 28 -2.72 46.11 -6.95
C PRO A 28 -3.28 45.60 -8.28
N GLU A 29 -4.03 46.44 -9.00
CA GLU A 29 -4.67 46.09 -10.28
C GLU A 29 -3.65 45.57 -11.31
N GLU A 30 -2.41 46.07 -11.26
CA GLU A 30 -1.34 45.72 -12.20
C GLU A 30 -0.88 44.26 -12.08
N ILE A 31 -1.11 43.61 -10.94
CA ILE A 31 -0.71 42.22 -10.69
C ILE A 31 -1.89 41.27 -10.61
N LYS A 32 -3.13 41.76 -10.71
CA LYS A 32 -4.31 40.91 -10.72
C LYS A 32 -4.32 40.03 -11.98
N PRO A 33 -4.73 38.76 -11.89
CA PRO A 33 -4.90 37.92 -13.06
C PRO A 33 -5.88 38.55 -14.06
N THR A 34 -5.41 38.87 -15.25
CA THR A 34 -6.22 39.48 -16.32
C THR A 34 -7.16 38.49 -17.02
N ARG A 35 -7.04 37.20 -16.69
CA ARG A 35 -7.87 36.10 -17.20
C ARG A 35 -8.12 35.08 -16.08
N PRO A 36 -9.20 34.28 -16.16
CA PRO A 36 -9.40 33.18 -15.25
C PRO A 36 -8.19 32.23 -15.27
N ILE A 37 -7.64 31.96 -14.09
CA ILE A 37 -6.58 30.97 -13.90
C ILE A 37 -7.12 29.92 -12.94
N ASN A 38 -7.08 28.65 -13.34
CA ASN A 38 -7.42 27.55 -12.44
C ASN A 38 -6.25 27.34 -11.46
N LEU A 39 -6.44 27.72 -10.21
CA LEU A 39 -5.47 27.54 -9.14
C LEU A 39 -5.83 26.26 -8.37
N ILE A 40 -4.88 25.34 -8.25
CA ILE A 40 -5.07 24.07 -7.57
C ILE A 40 -4.15 24.04 -6.35
N PRO A 41 -4.68 23.95 -5.13
CA PRO A 41 -3.84 23.87 -3.94
C PRO A 41 -3.29 22.45 -3.75
N ALA A 42 -2.06 22.37 -3.27
CA ALA A 42 -1.42 21.11 -2.90
C ALA A 42 -0.60 21.26 -1.62
N ILE A 43 -0.49 20.17 -0.87
CA ILE A 43 0.43 20.05 0.25
C ILE A 43 1.55 19.07 -0.17
N PRO A 44 2.83 19.41 0.05
CA PRO A 44 3.93 18.49 -0.20
C PRO A 44 3.74 17.15 0.54
N LYS A 45 4.17 16.04 -0.08
CA LYS A 45 3.86 14.67 0.39
C LYS A 45 4.38 14.34 1.80
N LEU A 46 5.48 14.94 2.23
CA LEU A 46 6.06 14.73 3.56
C LEU A 46 5.20 15.39 4.65
N HIS A 47 4.60 16.53 4.32
CA HIS A 47 3.80 17.32 5.26
C HIS A 47 2.34 16.87 5.30
N GLU A 48 1.79 16.39 4.19
CA GLU A 48 0.37 16.01 4.12
C GLU A 48 -0.11 15.09 5.25
N PRO A 49 0.63 14.05 5.69
CA PRO A 49 0.23 13.23 6.83
C PRO A 49 0.16 13.96 8.17
N MET A 50 0.90 15.07 8.34
CA MET A 50 0.91 15.86 9.58
C MET A 50 -0.33 16.75 9.71
N HIS A 51 -1.15 16.84 8.66
CA HIS A 51 -2.23 17.79 8.62
C HIS A 51 -3.54 17.30 9.24
N ASP A 52 -3.66 16.02 9.62
CA ASP A 52 -4.74 15.33 10.39
C ASP A 52 -6.14 16.00 10.47
N GLN A 53 -6.58 16.67 9.40
CA GLN A 53 -7.92 17.26 9.30
C GLN A 53 -8.71 16.52 8.24
N THR A 54 -10.01 16.45 8.48
CA THR A 54 -11.00 15.88 7.57
C THR A 54 -10.91 16.54 6.20
N ASN A 55 -11.02 15.75 5.13
CA ASN A 55 -11.01 16.17 3.72
C ASN A 55 -9.65 16.65 3.16
N HIS A 56 -8.51 16.31 3.76
CA HIS A 56 -7.20 16.70 3.20
C HIS A 56 -6.84 16.03 1.87
N GLN A 57 -7.57 15.00 1.44
CA GLN A 57 -7.37 14.35 0.15
C GLN A 57 -7.46 15.34 -1.02
N VAL A 58 -8.19 16.46 -0.88
CA VAL A 58 -8.29 17.51 -1.91
C VAL A 58 -6.96 18.24 -2.17
N TYR A 59 -6.03 18.19 -1.23
CA TYR A 59 -4.69 18.78 -1.33
C TYR A 59 -3.61 17.75 -1.67
N SER A 60 -3.95 16.47 -1.70
CA SER A 60 -2.97 15.41 -1.89
C SER A 60 -2.50 15.33 -3.33
N LEU A 61 -1.19 15.42 -3.53
CA LEU A 61 -0.55 15.24 -4.85
C LEU A 61 -0.82 13.87 -5.46
N LYS A 62 -1.26 12.87 -4.67
CA LYS A 62 -1.68 11.55 -5.17
C LYS A 62 -2.98 11.61 -5.97
N TYR A 63 -3.87 12.54 -5.64
CA TYR A 63 -5.23 12.62 -6.21
C TYR A 63 -5.43 13.82 -7.13
N ILE A 64 -4.42 14.69 -7.29
CA ILE A 64 -4.46 15.83 -8.21
C ILE A 64 -4.07 15.35 -9.61
N CYS A 65 -5.04 15.37 -10.53
CA CYS A 65 -4.81 15.03 -11.93
C CYS A 65 -3.73 15.93 -12.54
N GLY A 66 -2.78 15.31 -13.26
CA GLY A 66 -1.64 16.00 -13.87
C GLY A 66 -0.46 16.29 -12.94
N ALA A 67 -0.58 16.12 -11.62
CA ALA A 67 0.56 16.26 -10.69
C ALA A 67 1.60 15.14 -10.87
N GLY A 68 1.18 13.99 -11.43
CA GLY A 68 2.02 12.82 -11.64
C GLY A 68 2.59 12.31 -10.31
N HIS A 69 3.82 11.79 -10.34
CA HIS A 69 4.49 11.35 -9.11
C HIS A 69 5.29 12.46 -8.41
N SER A 70 4.94 13.73 -8.63
CA SER A 70 5.59 14.86 -7.95
C SER A 70 5.37 14.76 -6.44
N ASP A 71 6.38 15.19 -5.68
CA ASP A 71 6.31 15.26 -4.21
C ASP A 71 6.29 16.70 -3.69
N CYS A 72 6.68 17.67 -4.54
CA CYS A 72 6.84 19.09 -4.21
C CYS A 72 7.80 19.39 -3.04
N GLU A 73 8.65 18.42 -2.65
CA GLU A 73 9.62 18.54 -1.53
C GLU A 73 10.97 19.14 -1.94
N CYS A 74 11.14 19.45 -3.23
CA CYS A 74 12.41 19.95 -3.73
C CYS A 74 12.89 21.24 -3.03
N PRO A 75 12.02 22.21 -2.69
CA PRO A 75 12.43 23.40 -1.95
C PRO A 75 13.06 23.11 -0.58
N GLU A 76 12.77 21.96 0.04
CA GLU A 76 13.33 21.59 1.34
C GLU A 76 14.57 20.70 1.22
N ARG A 77 14.59 19.79 0.24
CA ARG A 77 15.76 18.91 0.01
C ARG A 77 17.02 19.67 -0.36
N VAL A 78 16.91 20.91 -0.82
CA VAL A 78 18.06 21.78 -1.08
C VAL A 78 18.86 22.08 0.19
N TRP A 79 18.25 22.06 1.37
CA TRP A 79 18.95 22.41 2.61
C TRP A 79 20.02 21.39 3.00
N ALA A 80 19.77 20.10 2.80
CA ALA A 80 20.70 19.03 3.15
C ALA A 80 22.13 19.23 2.59
N PRO A 81 22.34 19.45 1.28
CA PRO A 81 23.66 19.72 0.73
C PRO A 81 24.24 21.09 1.11
N HIS A 82 23.40 22.08 1.45
CA HIS A 82 23.84 23.43 1.80
C HIS A 82 24.09 23.63 3.30
N ASN A 83 23.74 22.66 4.16
CA ASN A 83 23.97 22.74 5.61
C ASN A 83 25.43 23.03 5.98
N ALA A 84 26.39 22.49 5.22
CA ALA A 84 27.80 22.75 5.41
C ALA A 84 28.17 24.24 5.23
N LEU A 85 27.41 24.97 4.41
CA LEU A 85 27.64 26.40 4.18
C LEU A 85 27.40 27.23 5.42
N GLY A 86 26.45 26.83 6.28
CA GLY A 86 26.16 27.53 7.54
C GLY A 86 27.41 27.67 8.40
N ASN A 87 28.18 26.59 8.57
CA ASN A 87 29.44 26.64 9.32
C ASN A 87 30.56 27.37 8.58
N SER A 88 30.68 27.20 7.27
CA SER A 88 31.75 27.83 6.47
C SER A 88 31.60 29.35 6.34
N THR A 89 30.37 29.86 6.43
CA THR A 89 30.05 31.29 6.26
C THR A 89 29.88 32.03 7.59
N LYS A 90 29.96 31.34 8.74
CA LYS A 90 29.61 31.91 10.06
C LYS A 90 30.46 33.11 10.49
N THR A 91 31.72 33.17 10.05
CA THR A 91 32.66 34.25 10.40
C THR A 91 32.72 35.35 9.34
N GLN A 92 31.95 35.22 8.25
CA GLN A 92 31.95 36.19 7.17
C GLN A 92 31.11 37.42 7.53
N ALA A 93 31.45 38.57 6.93
CA ALA A 93 30.63 39.76 7.05
C ALA A 93 29.26 39.54 6.37
N PRO A 94 28.19 40.28 6.76
CA PRO A 94 26.85 40.05 6.24
C PRO A 94 26.75 40.06 4.71
N GLY A 95 27.40 41.04 4.05
CA GLY A 95 27.40 41.14 2.59
C GLY A 95 28.10 39.96 1.92
N SER A 96 29.34 39.67 2.32
CA SER A 96 30.10 38.55 1.75
C SER A 96 29.42 37.20 2.01
N ARG A 97 28.75 37.05 3.16
CA ARG A 97 27.98 35.85 3.48
C ARG A 97 26.82 35.66 2.50
N HIS A 98 26.08 36.72 2.17
CA HIS A 98 25.00 36.64 1.19
C HIS A 98 25.54 36.27 -0.20
N ASP A 99 26.59 36.96 -0.66
CA ASP A 99 27.20 36.69 -1.97
C ASP A 99 27.64 35.22 -2.10
N VAL A 100 28.31 34.69 -1.06
CA VAL A 100 28.75 33.30 -1.05
C VAL A 100 27.57 32.33 -1.07
N LEU A 101 26.49 32.59 -0.32
CA LEU A 101 25.30 31.73 -0.34
C LEU A 101 24.60 31.76 -1.72
N ASP A 102 24.45 32.95 -2.31
CA ASP A 102 23.86 33.13 -3.63
C ASP A 102 24.67 32.44 -4.72
N ASP A 103 26.00 32.49 -4.67
CA ASP A 103 26.88 31.77 -5.59
C ASP A 103 26.66 30.26 -5.53
N HIS A 104 26.51 29.69 -4.32
CA HIS A 104 26.24 28.26 -4.16
C HIS A 104 24.85 27.88 -4.66
N PHE A 105 23.83 28.66 -4.34
CA PHE A 105 22.47 28.43 -4.85
C PHE A 105 22.40 28.60 -6.36
N GLY A 106 23.11 29.57 -6.92
CA GLY A 106 23.27 29.81 -8.35
C GLY A 106 23.94 28.63 -9.05
N PHE A 107 25.04 28.12 -8.49
CA PHE A 107 25.71 26.92 -8.98
C PHE A 107 24.78 25.68 -8.92
N TRP A 108 24.05 25.48 -7.83
CA TRP A 108 23.07 24.41 -7.72
C TRP A 108 21.97 24.51 -8.78
N ASN A 109 21.47 25.72 -9.04
CA ASN A 109 20.52 25.98 -10.12
C ASN A 109 21.10 25.64 -11.48
N TRP A 110 22.34 26.06 -11.76
CA TRP A 110 23.04 25.73 -12.99
C TRP A 110 23.21 24.22 -13.16
N GLN A 111 23.63 23.50 -12.12
CA GLN A 111 23.73 22.03 -12.14
C GLN A 111 22.39 21.36 -12.46
N LYS A 112 21.29 21.85 -11.88
CA LYS A 112 19.93 21.37 -12.21
C LYS A 112 19.61 21.60 -13.69
N TYR A 113 19.89 22.79 -14.22
CA TYR A 113 19.61 23.12 -15.63
C TYR A 113 20.37 22.21 -16.60
N ILE A 114 21.69 22.07 -16.42
CA ILE A 114 22.49 21.22 -17.31
C ILE A 114 22.16 19.72 -17.14
N GLY A 115 21.74 19.31 -15.94
CA GLY A 115 21.35 17.93 -15.63
C GLY A 115 19.89 17.59 -15.94
N LEU A 116 19.07 18.59 -16.31
CA LEU A 116 17.62 18.45 -16.42
C LEU A 116 17.25 17.41 -17.48
N GLY A 117 17.84 17.47 -18.67
CA GLY A 117 17.55 16.55 -19.77
C GLY A 117 17.83 15.09 -19.39
N ALA A 118 19.00 14.81 -18.83
CA ALA A 118 19.38 13.47 -18.38
C ALA A 118 18.46 12.96 -17.25
N THR A 119 18.12 13.84 -16.30
CA THR A 119 17.22 13.52 -15.19
C THR A 119 15.80 13.21 -15.69
N LEU A 120 15.26 14.03 -16.58
CA LEU A 120 13.94 13.83 -17.17
C LEU A 120 13.89 12.56 -18.01
N LEU A 121 14.91 12.28 -18.83
CA LEU A 121 14.97 11.04 -19.61
C LEU A 121 14.98 9.80 -18.71
N ARG A 122 15.78 9.82 -17.64
CA ARG A 122 15.82 8.72 -16.65
C ARG A 122 14.46 8.54 -15.99
N LYS A 123 13.86 9.62 -15.48
CA LYS A 123 12.55 9.59 -14.84
C LYS A 123 11.44 9.13 -15.80
N TYR A 124 11.50 9.55 -17.06
CA TYR A 124 10.55 9.13 -18.10
C TYR A 124 10.59 7.62 -18.32
N ARG A 125 11.79 7.02 -18.44
CA ARG A 125 11.92 5.55 -18.59
C ARG A 125 11.30 4.79 -17.43
N VAL A 126 11.56 5.24 -16.20
CA VAL A 126 10.95 4.66 -14.99
C VAL A 126 9.43 4.84 -15.03
N ALA A 127 8.94 6.05 -15.33
CA ALA A 127 7.50 6.33 -15.40
C ALA A 127 6.78 5.46 -16.45
N VAL A 128 7.40 5.19 -17.61
CA VAL A 128 6.83 4.30 -18.63
C VAL A 128 6.74 2.86 -18.14
N ALA A 129 7.77 2.36 -17.45
CA ALA A 129 7.76 1.02 -16.89
C ALA A 129 6.70 0.87 -15.80
N GLU A 130 6.66 1.81 -14.85
CA GLU A 130 5.67 1.84 -13.76
C GLU A 130 4.24 1.98 -14.32
N ARG A 131 4.02 2.85 -15.30
CA ARG A 131 2.72 2.99 -15.98
C ARG A 131 2.25 1.65 -16.54
N ASN A 132 3.13 0.86 -17.15
CA ASN A 132 2.74 -0.43 -17.72
C ASN A 132 2.30 -1.41 -16.63
N ILE A 133 3.02 -1.45 -15.49
CA ILE A 133 2.67 -2.29 -14.34
C ILE A 133 1.31 -1.86 -13.77
N GLN A 134 1.12 -0.56 -13.55
CA GLN A 134 -0.13 0.00 -13.01
C GLN A 134 -1.30 -0.20 -13.96
N ALA A 135 -1.10 -0.03 -15.27
CA ALA A 135 -2.12 -0.29 -16.28
C ALA A 135 -2.54 -1.76 -16.32
N GLU A 136 -1.58 -2.70 -16.16
CA GLU A 136 -1.93 -4.12 -16.07
C GLU A 136 -2.70 -4.44 -14.80
N GLY A 137 -2.20 -3.94 -13.66
CA GLY A 137 -2.85 -4.15 -12.36
C GLY A 137 -4.28 -3.62 -12.35
N HIS A 138 -4.48 -2.41 -12.90
CA HIS A 138 -5.81 -1.82 -13.06
C HIS A 138 -6.70 -2.66 -13.97
N ARG A 139 -6.20 -3.11 -15.13
CA ARG A 139 -6.97 -3.94 -16.06
C ARG A 139 -7.40 -5.25 -15.40
N GLY A 140 -6.45 -5.99 -14.82
CA GLY A 140 -6.73 -7.26 -14.17
C GLY A 140 -7.70 -7.14 -12.99
N LEU A 141 -7.58 -6.07 -12.19
CA LEU A 141 -8.54 -5.80 -11.12
C LEU A 141 -9.92 -5.45 -11.69
N THR A 142 -9.98 -4.63 -12.74
CA THR A 142 -11.24 -4.23 -13.38
C THR A 142 -11.97 -5.44 -13.95
N GLU A 143 -11.27 -6.36 -14.61
CA GLU A 143 -11.84 -7.58 -15.21
C GLU A 143 -12.36 -8.57 -14.15
N ALA A 144 -11.80 -8.55 -12.93
CA ALA A 144 -12.20 -9.42 -11.83
C ALA A 144 -13.42 -8.90 -11.05
N LEU A 145 -13.82 -7.65 -11.24
CA LEU A 145 -14.90 -6.99 -10.50
C LEU A 145 -16.21 -7.00 -11.29
N ASP A 146 -17.33 -6.88 -10.58
CA ASP A 146 -18.64 -6.73 -11.21
C ASP A 146 -18.71 -5.44 -12.05
N GLN A 147 -19.18 -5.58 -13.29
CA GLN A 147 -19.16 -4.47 -14.26
C GLN A 147 -20.00 -3.27 -13.82
N LYS A 148 -21.09 -3.50 -13.07
CA LYS A 148 -21.93 -2.41 -12.56
C LYS A 148 -21.18 -1.64 -11.48
N LEU A 149 -20.49 -2.34 -10.57
CA LEU A 149 -19.64 -1.72 -9.57
C LEU A 149 -18.53 -0.87 -10.20
N VAL A 150 -17.86 -1.39 -11.23
CA VAL A 150 -16.81 -0.65 -11.96
C VAL A 150 -17.36 0.66 -12.53
N GLN A 151 -18.51 0.62 -13.20
CA GLN A 151 -19.14 1.81 -13.79
C GLN A 151 -19.55 2.84 -12.73
N GLU A 152 -20.11 2.39 -11.61
CA GLU A 152 -20.48 3.26 -10.49
C GLU A 152 -19.25 4.00 -9.92
N TRP A 153 -18.13 3.30 -9.77
CA TRP A 153 -16.88 3.88 -9.29
C TRP A 153 -16.23 4.83 -10.30
N GLU A 154 -16.20 4.46 -11.59
CA GLU A 154 -15.62 5.30 -12.64
C GLU A 154 -16.34 6.66 -12.73
N VAL A 155 -17.68 6.65 -12.66
CA VAL A 155 -18.48 7.89 -12.60
C VAL A 155 -18.14 8.71 -11.36
N MET A 156 -17.95 8.08 -10.21
CA MET A 156 -17.59 8.77 -8.97
C MET A 156 -16.20 9.41 -9.03
N CYS A 157 -15.20 8.68 -9.55
CA CYS A 157 -13.84 9.16 -9.73
C CYS A 157 -13.78 10.34 -10.71
N VAL A 158 -14.38 10.20 -11.90
CA VAL A 158 -14.42 11.29 -12.90
C VAL A 158 -15.13 12.52 -12.35
N ALA A 159 -16.30 12.34 -11.70
CA ALA A 159 -17.02 13.45 -11.10
C ALA A 159 -16.20 14.16 -10.01
N TRP A 160 -15.44 13.41 -9.22
CA TRP A 160 -14.53 13.99 -8.23
C TRP A 160 -13.36 14.73 -8.90
N GLU A 161 -12.72 14.14 -9.90
CA GLU A 161 -11.56 14.73 -10.60
C GLU A 161 -11.90 16.04 -11.32
N GLU A 162 -13.05 16.09 -12.01
CA GLU A 162 -13.54 17.27 -12.74
C GLU A 162 -14.02 18.39 -11.81
N ASP A 163 -14.27 18.09 -10.54
CA ASP A 163 -14.75 19.08 -9.58
C ASP A 163 -13.66 20.11 -9.23
N VAL A 164 -14.06 21.38 -9.17
CA VAL A 164 -13.15 22.50 -8.88
C VAL A 164 -12.96 22.65 -7.37
N PHE A 165 -11.85 23.27 -6.97
CA PHE A 165 -11.63 23.57 -5.56
C PHE A 165 -12.58 24.69 -5.07
N PRO A 166 -13.18 24.56 -3.86
CA PRO A 166 -13.16 23.39 -2.99
C PRO A 166 -14.06 22.28 -3.54
N LYS A 167 -13.57 21.02 -3.51
CA LYS A 167 -14.33 19.88 -3.99
C LYS A 167 -15.58 19.66 -3.13
N ARG A 168 -16.73 19.54 -3.79
CA ARG A 168 -18.07 19.30 -3.23
C ARG A 168 -18.63 17.93 -3.60
N LYS A 169 -18.12 17.31 -4.66
CA LYS A 169 -18.50 15.95 -5.05
C LYS A 169 -18.04 14.95 -3.99
N LYS A 170 -18.67 13.77 -3.97
CA LYS A 170 -18.31 12.70 -3.03
C LYS A 170 -16.87 12.28 -3.28
N ASN A 171 -16.07 12.19 -2.22
CA ASN A 171 -14.68 11.74 -2.29
C ASN A 171 -14.63 10.21 -2.38
N PRO A 172 -14.21 9.62 -3.51
CA PRO A 172 -14.07 8.16 -3.64
C PRO A 172 -12.87 7.61 -2.85
N TYR A 173 -11.89 8.46 -2.52
CA TYR A 173 -10.65 8.07 -1.85
C TYR A 173 -10.70 8.22 -0.33
N HIS A 174 -11.86 8.61 0.21
CA HIS A 174 -12.11 8.59 1.64
C HIS A 174 -12.97 7.38 1.98
N VAL A 175 -12.38 6.43 2.68
CA VAL A 175 -13.08 5.24 3.17
C VAL A 175 -13.61 5.53 4.58
N GLU A 176 -14.93 5.58 4.73
CA GLU A 176 -15.57 5.68 6.04
C GLU A 176 -15.56 4.30 6.72
N GLY A 177 -14.81 4.19 7.81
CA GLY A 177 -14.79 2.99 8.66
C GLY A 177 -13.38 2.48 8.87
N ALA A 178 -12.96 2.45 10.13
CA ALA A 178 -11.79 1.69 10.54
C ALA A 178 -12.08 0.21 10.33
N SER A 179 -11.70 -0.34 9.18
CA SER A 179 -11.63 -1.79 9.01
C SER A 179 -10.66 -2.33 10.05
N ILE A 180 -11.04 -3.43 10.67
CA ILE A 180 -10.35 -4.02 11.81
C ILE A 180 -9.04 -4.61 11.30
N SER A 181 -7.89 -4.11 11.76
CA SER A 181 -6.57 -4.66 11.40
C SER A 181 -6.45 -6.13 11.77
N GLU A 182 -5.55 -6.87 11.11
CA GLU A 182 -5.33 -8.30 11.41
C GLU A 182 -4.99 -8.51 12.90
N ALA A 183 -4.17 -7.61 13.47
CA ALA A 183 -3.81 -7.63 14.88
C ALA A 183 -5.03 -7.45 15.80
N ARG A 184 -5.97 -6.58 15.42
CA ARG A 184 -7.21 -6.38 16.18
C ARG A 184 -8.17 -7.56 16.03
N VAL A 185 -8.27 -8.16 14.84
CA VAL A 185 -9.03 -9.41 14.65
C VAL A 185 -8.46 -10.53 15.52
N LYS A 186 -7.13 -10.71 15.54
CA LYS A 186 -6.46 -11.70 16.40
C LYS A 186 -6.79 -11.47 17.88
N LYS A 187 -6.81 -10.21 18.33
CA LYS A 187 -7.18 -9.86 19.71
C LYS A 187 -8.65 -10.19 20.01
N GLU A 188 -9.57 -9.83 19.14
CA GLU A 188 -11.00 -10.12 19.32
C GLU A 188 -11.27 -11.63 19.38
N LEU A 189 -10.61 -12.41 18.51
CA LEU A 189 -10.73 -13.88 18.52
C LEU A 189 -10.17 -14.49 19.81
N ALA A 190 -9.08 -13.96 20.35
CA ALA A 190 -8.53 -14.40 21.64
C ALA A 190 -9.48 -14.08 22.81
N GLU A 191 -10.10 -12.89 22.82
CA GLU A 191 -11.09 -12.50 23.82
C GLU A 191 -12.38 -13.36 23.73
N GLU A 192 -12.81 -13.71 22.52
CA GLU A 192 -13.96 -14.61 22.29
C GLU A 192 -13.67 -16.02 22.82
N GLU A 193 -12.45 -16.52 22.63
CA GLU A 193 -12.01 -17.81 23.16
C GLU A 193 -11.96 -17.81 24.69
N GLU A 194 -11.38 -16.78 25.31
CA GLU A 194 -11.33 -16.64 26.77
C GLU A 194 -12.74 -16.62 27.38
N LYS A 195 -13.68 -15.90 26.76
CA LYS A 195 -15.09 -15.88 27.17
C LYS A 195 -15.74 -17.26 27.02
N CYS A 196 -15.48 -17.97 25.93
CA CYS A 196 -15.98 -19.33 25.73
C CYS A 196 -15.46 -20.28 26.82
N LEU A 197 -14.17 -20.22 27.15
CA LEU A 197 -13.56 -21.04 28.20
C LEU A 197 -14.13 -20.69 29.59
N ALA A 198 -14.30 -19.40 29.89
CA ALA A 198 -14.93 -18.95 31.13
C ALA A 198 -16.39 -19.41 31.28
N ALA A 199 -17.11 -19.54 30.16
CA ALA A 199 -18.47 -20.08 30.11
C ALA A 199 -18.55 -21.62 30.15
N GLY A 200 -17.42 -22.33 30.31
CA GLY A 200 -17.35 -23.79 30.36
C GLY A 200 -17.12 -24.47 29.01
N GLY A 201 -16.64 -23.73 28.01
CA GLY A 201 -16.23 -24.28 26.71
C GLY A 201 -15.01 -25.22 26.83
N ILE A 202 -14.88 -26.13 25.87
CA ILE A 202 -13.80 -27.11 25.82
C ILE A 202 -12.69 -26.59 24.90
N SER A 203 -11.45 -26.52 25.43
CA SER A 203 -10.27 -26.34 24.58
C SER A 203 -9.88 -27.69 23.97
N LEU A 204 -9.77 -27.74 22.64
CA LEU A 204 -9.42 -28.96 21.91
C LEU A 204 -7.91 -29.22 21.89
N HIS A 205 -7.09 -28.18 21.99
CA HIS A 205 -5.63 -28.25 21.96
C HIS A 205 -5.02 -27.01 22.64
N ASN A 206 -3.74 -27.09 23.03
CA ASN A 206 -3.00 -25.95 23.58
C ASN A 206 -2.89 -24.76 22.60
N THR A 207 -3.01 -25.03 21.30
CA THR A 207 -3.04 -24.03 20.23
C THR A 207 -4.48 -23.76 19.89
N SER A 208 -4.94 -22.51 19.93
CA SER A 208 -6.33 -22.17 19.60
C SER A 208 -6.67 -22.25 18.11
N ALA A 209 -7.98 -22.31 17.79
CA ALA A 209 -8.45 -22.28 16.40
C ALA A 209 -8.00 -21.02 15.64
N ALA A 210 -7.99 -19.86 16.29
CA ALA A 210 -7.49 -18.61 15.71
C ALA A 210 -5.97 -18.66 15.47
N SER A 211 -5.21 -19.21 16.41
CA SER A 211 -3.75 -19.35 16.28
C SER A 211 -3.37 -20.37 15.21
N PHE A 212 -4.15 -21.45 15.08
CA PHE A 212 -4.04 -22.41 13.98
C PHE A 212 -4.20 -21.70 12.64
N LEU A 213 -5.28 -20.95 12.44
CA LEU A 213 -5.50 -20.20 11.19
C LEU A 213 -4.39 -19.17 10.94
N GLY A 214 -3.93 -18.46 11.98
CA GLY A 214 -2.80 -17.55 11.88
C GLY A 214 -1.52 -18.23 11.39
N LEU A 215 -1.20 -19.42 11.91
CA LEU A 215 -0.07 -20.22 11.42
C LEU A 215 -0.24 -20.59 9.94
N GLY A 216 -1.45 -20.99 9.53
CA GLY A 216 -1.74 -21.32 8.12
C GLY A 216 -1.54 -20.13 7.17
N LEU A 217 -2.05 -18.95 7.53
CA LEU A 217 -1.85 -17.74 6.74
C LEU A 217 -0.37 -17.33 6.64
N GLU A 218 0.39 -17.46 7.73
CA GLU A 218 1.84 -17.23 7.72
C GLU A 218 2.60 -18.24 6.84
N ILE A 219 2.17 -19.51 6.83
CA ILE A 219 2.74 -20.53 5.95
C ILE A 219 2.46 -20.15 4.48
N GLU A 220 1.21 -19.82 4.13
CA GLU A 220 0.82 -19.39 2.78
C GLU A 220 1.67 -18.22 2.29
N GLU A 221 1.85 -17.19 3.12
CA GLU A 221 2.69 -16.02 2.80
C GLU A 221 4.16 -16.41 2.63
N THR A 222 4.68 -17.28 3.51
CA THR A 222 6.05 -17.77 3.44
C THR A 222 6.29 -18.59 2.17
N GLN A 223 5.35 -19.47 1.78
CA GLN A 223 5.43 -20.24 0.53
C GLN A 223 5.50 -19.29 -0.67
N ARG A 224 4.59 -18.32 -0.78
CA ARG A 224 4.58 -17.33 -1.89
C ARG A 224 5.88 -16.53 -1.95
N ARG A 225 6.43 -16.13 -0.80
CA ARG A 225 7.70 -15.39 -0.72
C ARG A 225 8.88 -16.25 -1.19
N ILE A 226 8.97 -17.50 -0.72
CA ILE A 226 10.04 -18.43 -1.12
C ILE A 226 9.94 -18.75 -2.61
N GLN A 227 8.74 -18.96 -3.17
CA GLN A 227 8.55 -19.15 -4.62
C GLN A 227 9.09 -17.98 -5.45
N ARG A 228 8.85 -16.73 -5.02
CA ARG A 228 9.41 -15.54 -5.68
C ARG A 228 10.94 -15.52 -5.60
N LEU A 229 11.49 -15.75 -4.41
CA LEU A 229 12.94 -15.82 -4.17
C LEU A 229 13.63 -16.93 -4.98
N ALA A 230 12.99 -18.10 -5.09
CA ALA A 230 13.49 -19.23 -5.84
C ALA A 230 13.56 -18.91 -7.34
N LYS A 231 12.53 -18.26 -7.90
CA LYS A 231 12.51 -17.76 -9.29
C LYS A 231 13.58 -16.70 -9.57
N ASP A 232 13.86 -15.82 -8.61
CA ASP A 232 14.91 -14.80 -8.74
C ASP A 232 16.33 -15.37 -8.60
N THR A 233 16.50 -16.42 -7.78
CA THR A 233 17.81 -17.05 -7.54
C THR A 233 18.28 -17.86 -8.75
N THR A 234 17.36 -18.49 -9.50
CA THR A 234 17.68 -19.11 -10.80
C THR A 234 18.16 -18.09 -11.84
N LEU A 235 17.83 -16.80 -11.69
CA LEU A 235 18.30 -15.73 -12.56
C LEU A 235 19.64 -15.10 -12.11
N HIS A 236 19.96 -15.11 -10.81
CA HIS A 236 21.18 -14.54 -10.27
C HIS A 236 21.94 -15.54 -9.37
N LEU A 237 22.94 -16.19 -9.95
CA LEU A 237 23.90 -17.09 -9.30
C LEU A 237 24.78 -16.35 -8.27
N SER A 238 24.29 -16.13 -7.05
CA SER A 238 25.15 -15.80 -5.91
C SER A 238 25.00 -16.83 -4.77
N ILE A 239 26.14 -17.36 -4.33
CA ILE A 239 26.25 -18.41 -3.30
C ILE A 239 25.60 -17.98 -1.98
N THR A 240 25.68 -16.68 -1.65
CA THR A 240 25.11 -16.09 -0.43
C THR A 240 23.59 -16.13 -0.39
N LYS A 241 22.92 -16.02 -1.55
CA LYS A 241 21.45 -16.12 -1.64
C LYS A 241 20.95 -17.56 -1.48
N GLY A 242 21.71 -18.55 -1.98
CA GLY A 242 21.37 -19.97 -1.85
C GLY A 242 21.36 -20.51 -0.42
N GLY A 243 22.27 -20.00 0.45
CA GLY A 243 22.28 -20.32 1.88
C GLY A 243 21.02 -19.82 2.60
N SER A 244 20.60 -18.58 2.31
CA SER A 244 19.40 -17.98 2.89
C SER A 244 18.11 -18.70 2.44
N LEU A 245 18.04 -19.14 1.17
CA LEU A 245 16.87 -19.88 0.66
C LEU A 245 16.70 -21.25 1.36
N THR A 246 17.81 -21.95 1.59
CA THR A 246 17.79 -23.26 2.27
C THR A 246 17.33 -23.12 3.73
N GLU A 247 17.80 -22.09 4.43
CA GLU A 247 17.36 -21.78 5.79
C GLU A 247 15.85 -21.49 5.85
N GLN A 248 15.34 -20.64 4.93
CA GLN A 248 13.92 -20.34 4.86
C GLN A 248 13.06 -21.58 4.57
N ARG A 249 13.53 -22.47 3.68
CA ARG A 249 12.86 -23.76 3.41
C ARG A 249 12.83 -24.66 4.66
N ASN A 250 13.91 -24.73 5.43
CA ASN A 250 13.94 -25.51 6.67
C ASN A 250 12.97 -24.96 7.73
N THR A 251 12.88 -23.64 7.87
CA THR A 251 11.88 -23.00 8.73
C THR A 251 10.46 -23.32 8.27
N LEU A 252 10.20 -23.26 6.96
CA LEU A 252 8.90 -23.60 6.38
C LEU A 252 8.53 -25.07 6.63
N CYS A 253 9.45 -26.02 6.41
CA CYS A 253 9.23 -27.44 6.74
C CYS A 253 8.85 -27.65 8.20
N THR A 254 9.46 -26.90 9.12
CA THR A 254 9.15 -27.00 10.56
C THR A 254 7.74 -26.51 10.84
N ARG A 255 7.31 -25.41 10.21
CA ARG A 255 5.94 -24.88 10.34
C ARG A 255 4.90 -25.81 9.71
N LEU A 256 5.19 -26.39 8.54
CA LEU A 256 4.31 -27.36 7.88
C LEU A 256 4.08 -28.61 8.74
N ARG A 257 5.13 -29.16 9.37
CA ARG A 257 4.98 -30.28 10.31
C ARG A 257 4.09 -29.95 11.51
N LEU A 258 4.18 -28.73 12.04
CA LEU A 258 3.30 -28.28 13.12
C LEU A 258 1.86 -28.12 12.62
N TRP A 259 1.67 -27.61 11.41
CA TRP A 259 0.38 -27.51 10.76
C TRP A 259 -0.28 -28.89 10.60
N ASP A 260 0.45 -29.87 10.06
CA ASP A 260 -0.05 -31.23 9.85
C ASP A 260 -0.49 -31.93 11.14
N GLN A 261 0.13 -31.60 12.28
CA GLN A 261 -0.27 -32.12 13.58
C GLN A 261 -1.59 -31.51 14.08
N LEU A 262 -1.89 -30.27 13.69
CA LEU A 262 -3.08 -29.53 14.12
C LEU A 262 -4.28 -29.75 13.19
N VAL A 263 -4.05 -30.06 11.91
CA VAL A 263 -5.10 -30.31 10.91
C VAL A 263 -6.13 -31.35 11.36
N PRO A 264 -5.77 -32.53 11.90
CA PRO A 264 -6.76 -33.53 12.34
C PRO A 264 -7.65 -33.05 13.50
N ILE A 265 -7.21 -32.04 14.25
CA ILE A 265 -7.95 -31.48 15.38
C ILE A 265 -8.98 -30.45 14.87
N TYR A 266 -8.55 -29.53 14.01
CA TYR A 266 -9.36 -28.39 13.56
C TYR A 266 -10.14 -28.64 12.27
N MET A 267 -9.64 -29.54 11.42
CA MET A 267 -10.24 -29.94 10.14
C MET A 267 -10.30 -31.47 10.01
N PRO A 268 -10.99 -32.17 10.93
CA PRO A 268 -10.97 -33.64 11.00
C PRO A 268 -11.51 -34.34 9.75
N GLY A 269 -12.43 -33.70 9.01
CA GLY A 269 -13.00 -34.28 7.79
C GLY A 269 -12.14 -34.09 6.53
N LEU A 270 -10.97 -33.44 6.63
CA LEU A 270 -10.16 -33.09 5.46
C LEU A 270 -9.63 -34.33 4.75
N LEU A 271 -9.17 -35.33 5.50
CA LEU A 271 -8.64 -36.57 4.93
C LEU A 271 -9.71 -37.28 4.08
N GLN A 272 -10.93 -37.39 4.61
CA GLN A 272 -12.04 -38.00 3.87
C GLN A 272 -12.39 -37.20 2.61
N TYR A 273 -12.41 -35.87 2.72
CA TYR A 273 -12.65 -34.99 1.57
C TYR A 273 -11.60 -35.15 0.46
N GLN A 274 -10.32 -35.26 0.83
CA GLN A 274 -9.23 -35.50 -0.14
C GLN A 274 -9.36 -36.86 -0.83
N VAL A 275 -9.76 -37.90 -0.09
CA VAL A 275 -10.01 -39.25 -0.66
C VAL A 275 -11.20 -39.22 -1.62
N ASP A 276 -12.28 -38.54 -1.26
CA ASP A 276 -13.46 -38.39 -2.11
C ASP A 276 -13.09 -37.68 -3.43
N GLN A 277 -12.28 -36.62 -3.39
CA GLN A 277 -11.79 -35.93 -4.59
C GLN A 277 -10.86 -36.80 -5.45
N ALA A 278 -9.95 -37.57 -4.82
CA ALA A 278 -9.04 -38.44 -5.55
C ALA A 278 -9.78 -39.56 -6.31
N ASN A 279 -10.87 -40.07 -5.72
CA ASN A 279 -11.73 -41.08 -6.36
C ASN A 279 -12.54 -40.52 -7.54
N GLU A 280 -12.77 -39.20 -7.58
CA GLU A 280 -13.45 -38.50 -8.69
C GLU A 280 -12.52 -38.16 -9.87
N GLY A 281 -11.26 -38.61 -9.85
CA GLY A 281 -10.38 -38.62 -11.02
C GLY A 281 -9.47 -37.41 -11.19
N GLN A 282 -9.18 -36.64 -10.13
CA GLN A 282 -8.11 -35.65 -10.17
C GLN A 282 -6.73 -36.32 -10.19
N VAL A 283 -6.10 -36.27 -11.35
CA VAL A 283 -4.74 -36.78 -11.60
C VAL A 283 -3.74 -36.05 -10.69
N LEU A 284 -3.00 -36.80 -9.87
CA LEU A 284 -1.84 -36.27 -9.15
C LEU A 284 -0.75 -35.89 -10.16
N GLU A 285 -0.62 -34.60 -10.47
CA GLU A 285 0.60 -34.08 -11.08
C GLU A 285 1.79 -34.34 -10.13
N THR A 286 2.94 -34.65 -10.71
CA THR A 286 4.23 -34.78 -10.01
C THR A 286 4.54 -33.48 -9.27
N LYS A 287 4.14 -33.41 -7.99
CA LYS A 287 4.43 -32.28 -7.12
C LYS A 287 5.93 -32.21 -6.87
N SER A 288 6.50 -31.03 -7.07
CA SER A 288 7.85 -30.68 -6.65
C SER A 288 8.06 -31.06 -5.18
N HIS A 289 9.24 -31.55 -4.81
CA HIS A 289 9.58 -31.94 -3.43
C HIS A 289 9.95 -30.75 -2.54
N HIS A 290 9.71 -29.52 -3.00
CA HIS A 290 10.03 -28.33 -2.24
C HIS A 290 8.86 -27.92 -1.34
N PRO A 291 9.13 -27.49 -0.10
CA PRO A 291 8.08 -27.16 0.88
C PRO A 291 7.20 -25.99 0.43
N GLU A 292 7.71 -25.10 -0.42
CA GLU A 292 6.93 -24.00 -1.00
C GLU A 292 5.91 -24.44 -2.06
N ASP A 293 5.99 -25.68 -2.56
CA ASP A 293 5.07 -26.25 -3.55
C ASP A 293 4.08 -27.24 -2.91
N GLU A 294 4.20 -27.49 -1.60
CA GLU A 294 3.24 -28.32 -0.85
C GLU A 294 1.87 -27.65 -0.78
N GLU A 295 0.82 -28.43 -0.97
CA GLU A 295 -0.55 -27.93 -1.02
C GLU A 295 -1.09 -27.67 0.39
N LEU A 296 -1.23 -26.39 0.74
CA LEU A 296 -1.79 -25.96 2.01
C LEU A 296 -3.32 -25.89 1.95
N TRP A 297 -4.00 -26.73 2.72
CA TRP A 297 -5.46 -26.78 2.79
C TRP A 297 -6.03 -25.90 3.91
N LEU A 298 -6.41 -24.67 3.58
CA LEU A 298 -7.17 -23.78 4.47
C LEU A 298 -8.69 -23.97 4.29
N PRO A 299 -9.54 -23.58 5.26
CA PRO A 299 -10.99 -23.64 5.08
C PRO A 299 -11.51 -22.93 3.82
N SER A 300 -10.86 -21.85 3.38
CA SER A 300 -11.16 -21.13 2.13
C SER A 300 -10.92 -21.94 0.85
N CYS A 301 -10.10 -23.00 0.91
CA CYS A 301 -9.87 -23.92 -0.21
C CYS A 301 -11.01 -24.93 -0.39
N ILE A 302 -11.97 -24.97 0.55
CA ILE A 302 -13.04 -25.96 0.58
C ILE A 302 -14.36 -25.28 0.15
N PRO A 303 -15.15 -25.89 -0.75
CA PRO A 303 -16.46 -25.37 -1.11
C PRO A 303 -17.38 -25.23 0.12
N ALA A 304 -18.13 -24.13 0.20
CA ALA A 304 -18.97 -23.80 1.35
C ALA A 304 -19.92 -24.94 1.80
N GLY A 305 -20.44 -25.72 0.86
CA GLY A 305 -21.31 -26.88 1.14
C GLY A 305 -20.60 -28.05 1.85
N CYS A 306 -19.27 -28.13 1.75
CA CYS A 306 -18.45 -29.17 2.37
C CYS A 306 -17.77 -28.71 3.67
N CYS A 307 -17.64 -27.40 3.89
CA CYS A 307 -16.95 -26.84 5.07
C CYS A 307 -17.52 -27.35 6.40
N ALA A 308 -18.84 -27.53 6.50
CA ALA A 308 -19.46 -28.04 7.73
C ALA A 308 -19.10 -29.50 8.05
N ARG A 309 -18.73 -30.30 7.02
CA ARG A 309 -18.29 -31.69 7.17
C ARG A 309 -16.78 -31.78 7.43
N VAL A 310 -16.01 -30.84 6.89
CA VAL A 310 -14.54 -30.86 6.96
C VAL A 310 -13.99 -30.12 8.18
N CYS A 311 -14.50 -28.92 8.43
CA CYS A 311 -13.95 -28.00 9.42
C CYS A 311 -14.75 -28.03 10.71
N GLN A 312 -14.08 -27.73 11.82
CA GLN A 312 -14.77 -27.42 13.07
C GLN A 312 -15.73 -26.22 12.89
N LYS A 313 -16.83 -26.24 13.63
CA LYS A 313 -17.82 -25.15 13.64
C LYS A 313 -17.16 -23.79 13.92
N GLY A 314 -17.42 -22.83 13.03
CA GLY A 314 -16.93 -21.45 13.17
C GLY A 314 -15.58 -21.17 12.51
N LEU A 315 -14.78 -22.21 12.22
CA LEU A 315 -13.44 -22.05 11.66
C LEU A 315 -13.41 -21.26 10.33
N PRO A 316 -14.29 -21.52 9.34
CA PRO A 316 -14.29 -20.73 8.08
C PRO A 316 -14.59 -19.24 8.30
N LYS A 317 -15.46 -18.92 9.26
CA LYS A 317 -15.81 -17.53 9.59
C LYS A 317 -14.66 -16.81 10.30
N MET A 318 -13.88 -17.52 11.12
CA MET A 318 -12.67 -16.98 11.75
C MET A 318 -11.61 -16.69 10.70
N GLU A 319 -11.43 -17.57 9.71
CA GLU A 319 -10.51 -17.35 8.59
C GLU A 319 -10.92 -16.13 7.76
N GLU A 320 -12.21 -16.02 7.43
CA GLU A 320 -12.76 -14.87 6.71
C GLU A 320 -12.42 -13.55 7.43
N ARG A 321 -12.62 -13.47 8.76
CA ARG A 321 -12.24 -12.28 9.54
C ARG A 321 -10.74 -12.00 9.47
N LEU A 322 -9.90 -13.02 9.59
CA LEU A 322 -8.44 -12.86 9.53
C LEU A 322 -7.99 -12.39 8.14
N ARG A 323 -8.53 -12.97 7.06
CA ARG A 323 -8.22 -12.56 5.69
C ARG A 323 -8.72 -11.15 5.38
N LEU A 324 -9.87 -10.74 5.92
CA LEU A 324 -10.35 -9.36 5.82
C LEU A 324 -9.38 -8.38 6.51
N GLY A 325 -8.91 -8.72 7.71
CA GLY A 325 -7.90 -7.93 8.42
C GLY A 325 -6.57 -7.88 7.67
N GLN A 326 -6.09 -9.01 7.13
CA GLN A 326 -4.87 -9.08 6.32
C GLN A 326 -4.99 -8.24 5.03
N CYS A 327 -6.15 -8.28 4.37
CA CYS A 327 -6.43 -7.46 3.19
C CYS A 327 -6.38 -5.98 3.54
N GLN A 328 -6.98 -5.58 4.67
CA GLN A 328 -6.92 -4.19 5.14
C GLN A 328 -5.48 -3.76 5.43
N ASP A 329 -4.74 -4.52 6.22
CA ASP A 329 -3.35 -4.20 6.55
C ASP A 329 -2.50 -4.12 5.28
N SER A 330 -2.78 -4.99 4.29
CA SER A 330 -2.12 -4.92 2.98
C SER A 330 -2.48 -3.63 2.23
N LEU A 331 -3.73 -3.19 2.26
CA LEU A 331 -4.18 -1.96 1.59
C LEU A 331 -3.64 -0.69 2.27
N GLU A 332 -3.53 -0.68 3.60
CA GLU A 332 -2.96 0.45 4.35
C GLU A 332 -1.44 0.60 4.13
N ASN A 333 -0.74 -0.50 3.84
CA ASN A 333 0.70 -0.53 3.62
C ASN A 333 1.12 -0.27 2.15
N ILE A 334 0.19 0.07 1.25
CA ILE A 334 0.47 0.46 -0.15
C ILE A 334 0.78 1.96 -0.26
#